data_AF-A0A380EIR1-F1
#
_entry.id   AF-A0A380EIR1-F1
#
_cell.length_a   1.000
_cell.length_b   1.000
_cell.length_c   1.000
_cell.angle_alpha   90.00
_cell.angle_beta   90.00
_cell.angle_gamma   90.00
#
_symmetry.space_group_name_H-M   'P 1'
#
loop_
_entity.id
_entity.type
_entity.pdbx_description
1 polymer ?
#
loop_
_entity_poly.entity_id
_entity_poly.type
_entity_poly.pdbx_seq_one_letter_code
_entity_poly.pdbx_strand_id
1 'polypeptide(L)'
;MTDLQDTKYVVYESVENNESMMDTFVKHPIKTGMLNGKKYMVMETTNDDYWKDFMVEGQRVRTISKDAKNNTRTIIFPYVEGKTLYDAIVKVHVKTIDYDGQYHVRIVDKEAFTKANTDKSNKKEQQDNSAKKEATPATPSKPTPSPVEKNHKTRQPKR
;
A
#
# COMPACT_ATOMS: atom_id res chain seq x y z
N MET A 1 -15.56 18.77 7.53
CA MET A 1 -15.71 18.09 6.25
C MET A 1 -17.14 18.27 5.80
N THR A 2 -17.34 18.66 4.55
CA THR A 2 -18.64 18.76 3.87
C THR A 2 -18.52 18.13 2.48
N ASP A 3 -19.63 17.84 1.81
CA ASP A 3 -19.64 17.21 0.48
C ASP A 3 -18.80 15.92 0.44
N LEU A 4 -19.11 14.97 1.33
CA LEU A 4 -18.42 13.67 1.35
C LEU A 4 -18.95 12.78 0.22
N GLN A 5 -18.09 12.46 -0.75
CA GLN A 5 -18.42 11.63 -1.89
C GLN A 5 -17.54 10.38 -1.94
N ASP A 6 -18.18 9.21 -2.09
CA ASP A 6 -17.51 7.92 -2.15
C ASP A 6 -16.73 7.75 -3.46
N THR A 7 -15.58 7.09 -3.38
CA THR A 7 -14.69 6.89 -4.54
C THR A 7 -14.34 5.41 -4.73
N LYS A 8 -13.63 5.12 -5.82
CA LYS A 8 -13.07 3.79 -6.12
C LYS A 8 -11.56 3.74 -5.91
N TYR A 9 -11.01 4.61 -5.05
CA TYR A 9 -9.60 4.56 -4.67
C TYR A 9 -9.35 3.37 -3.73
N VAL A 10 -8.22 2.69 -3.98
CA VAL A 10 -7.65 1.58 -3.22
C VAL A 10 -6.13 1.75 -3.12
N VAL A 11 -5.47 1.06 -2.21
CA VAL A 11 -4.02 1.09 -2.02
C VAL A 11 -3.37 -0.10 -2.71
N TYR A 12 -2.65 0.14 -3.80
CA TYR A 12 -1.86 -0.87 -4.51
C TYR A 12 -0.41 -0.94 -4.02
N GLU A 13 0.24 -2.07 -4.28
CA GLU A 13 1.69 -2.23 -4.08
C GLU A 13 2.52 -1.26 -4.94
N SER A 14 3.78 -1.05 -4.57
CA SER A 14 4.70 -0.14 -5.30
C SER A 14 4.95 -0.52 -6.75
N VAL A 15 4.84 -1.80 -7.12
CA VAL A 15 5.24 -2.33 -8.43
C VAL A 15 4.10 -3.13 -9.04
N GLU A 16 3.59 -4.12 -8.32
CA GLU A 16 2.46 -4.94 -8.76
C GLU A 16 1.13 -4.18 -8.67
N ASN A 17 0.21 -4.53 -9.57
CA ASN A 17 -1.07 -3.84 -9.74
C ASN A 17 -2.20 -4.57 -9.00
N ASN A 18 -1.88 -4.95 -7.76
CA ASN A 18 -2.68 -5.71 -6.81
C ASN A 18 -2.89 -4.88 -5.53
N GLU A 19 -3.90 -5.25 -4.74
CA GLU A 19 -4.20 -4.59 -3.45
C GLU A 19 -3.09 -4.91 -2.44
N SER A 20 -2.53 -3.86 -1.84
CA SER A 20 -1.42 -3.95 -0.89
C SER A 20 -1.90 -4.50 0.46
N MET A 21 -0.99 -5.10 1.23
CA MET A 21 -1.24 -5.39 2.64
C MET A 21 -1.68 -4.14 3.44
N MET A 22 -1.24 -2.94 3.03
CA MET A 22 -1.72 -1.67 3.63
C MET A 22 -3.23 -1.45 3.43
N ASP A 23 -3.81 -1.91 2.33
CA ASP A 23 -5.22 -1.73 1.99
C ASP A 23 -6.15 -2.38 3.05
N THR A 24 -5.70 -3.49 3.63
CA THR A 24 -6.42 -4.20 4.71
C THR A 24 -6.58 -3.38 6.00
N PHE A 25 -5.78 -2.32 6.17
CA PHE A 25 -5.86 -1.36 7.29
C PHE A 25 -6.57 -0.05 6.90
N VAL A 26 -7.20 0.00 5.72
CA VAL A 26 -7.97 1.15 5.20
C VAL A 26 -9.45 0.77 5.10
N LYS A 27 -10.32 1.62 5.65
CA LYS A 27 -11.78 1.44 5.55
C LYS A 27 -12.29 1.98 4.22
N HIS A 28 -12.90 1.09 3.46
CA HIS A 28 -13.48 1.38 2.14
C HIS A 28 -14.99 1.69 2.21
N PRO A 29 -15.52 2.52 1.29
CA PRO A 29 -14.80 3.26 0.26
C PRO A 29 -14.01 4.45 0.82
N ILE A 30 -12.82 4.71 0.25
CA ILE A 30 -12.13 5.99 0.42
C ILE A 30 -13.03 7.10 -0.14
N LYS A 31 -13.07 8.26 0.51
CA LYS A 31 -13.97 9.37 0.15
C LYS A 31 -13.17 10.57 -0.33
N THR A 32 -13.81 11.50 -1.03
CA THR A 32 -13.34 12.90 -1.10
C THR A 32 -14.27 13.81 -0.32
N GLY A 33 -13.81 15.02 0.00
CA GLY A 33 -14.68 16.07 0.53
C GLY A 33 -14.00 17.42 0.68
N MET A 34 -14.78 18.42 1.09
CA MET A 34 -14.37 19.82 1.17
C MET A 34 -13.94 20.23 2.58
N LEU A 35 -12.86 21.00 2.65
CA LEU A 35 -12.44 21.76 3.83
C LEU A 35 -11.97 23.15 3.39
N ASN A 36 -12.57 24.21 3.94
CA ASN A 36 -12.18 25.61 3.72
C ASN A 36 -12.04 25.98 2.22
N GLY A 37 -12.98 25.53 1.38
CA GLY A 37 -12.99 25.80 -0.06
C GLY A 37 -12.00 24.97 -0.90
N LYS A 38 -11.33 23.96 -0.30
CA LYS A 38 -10.40 23.05 -1.01
C LYS A 38 -10.88 21.60 -0.90
N LYS A 39 -10.70 20.83 -1.97
CA LYS A 39 -11.04 19.40 -2.03
C LYS A 39 -9.87 18.56 -1.51
N TYR A 40 -10.19 17.53 -0.74
CA TYR A 40 -9.24 16.60 -0.15
C TYR A 40 -9.71 15.16 -0.38
N MET A 41 -8.77 14.23 -0.48
CA MET A 41 -9.06 12.83 -0.23
C MET A 41 -9.22 12.63 1.28
N VAL A 42 -10.15 11.78 1.69
CA VAL A 42 -10.51 11.49 3.07
C VAL A 42 -10.44 9.97 3.25
N MET A 43 -9.45 9.53 4.02
CA MET A 43 -9.18 8.11 4.27
C MET A 43 -9.29 7.84 5.77
N GLU A 44 -9.95 6.73 6.14
CA GLU A 44 -10.00 6.27 7.53
C GLU A 44 -9.17 4.98 7.66
N THR A 45 -8.22 4.97 8.58
CA THR A 45 -7.32 3.83 8.83
C THR A 45 -7.67 3.14 10.14
N THR A 46 -7.48 1.82 10.22
CA THR A 46 -7.58 1.03 11.47
C THR A 46 -6.19 0.79 12.05
N ASN A 47 -6.15 0.28 13.29
CA ASN A 47 -4.91 -0.06 14.01
C ASN A 47 -3.95 1.13 14.12
N ASP A 48 -4.47 2.30 14.50
CA ASP A 48 -3.74 3.57 14.54
C ASP A 48 -2.43 3.53 15.35
N ASP A 49 -2.34 2.63 16.34
CA ASP A 49 -1.14 2.35 17.13
C ASP A 49 0.03 1.76 16.32
N TYR A 50 -0.25 1.12 15.18
CA TYR A 50 0.77 0.59 14.27
C TYR A 50 1.34 1.65 13.31
N TRP A 51 0.63 2.77 13.07
CA TRP A 51 1.01 3.78 12.06
C TRP A 51 2.02 4.79 12.62
N LYS A 52 3.31 4.53 12.36
CA LYS A 52 4.44 5.38 12.77
C LYS A 52 4.50 6.69 11.98
N ASP A 53 4.26 6.64 10.67
CA ASP A 53 4.26 7.80 9.77
C ASP A 53 3.49 7.49 8.47
N PHE A 54 2.94 8.51 7.82
CA PHE A 54 2.34 8.35 6.49
C PHE A 54 2.45 9.65 5.68
N MET A 55 3.01 9.51 4.47
CA MET A 55 3.25 10.60 3.53
C MET A 55 2.67 10.24 2.16
N VAL A 56 2.08 11.22 1.49
CA VAL A 56 1.51 11.12 0.13
C VAL A 56 2.09 12.28 -0.67
N GLU A 57 2.62 12.01 -1.87
CA GLU A 57 3.26 13.03 -2.74
C GLU A 57 4.40 13.79 -2.02
N GLY A 58 5.15 13.08 -1.17
CA GLY A 58 6.21 13.66 -0.33
C GLY A 58 5.72 14.51 0.85
N GLN A 59 4.42 14.71 1.02
CA GLN A 59 3.84 15.50 2.12
C GLN A 59 3.21 14.60 3.18
N ARG A 60 3.46 14.88 4.46
CA ARG A 60 2.81 14.17 5.58
C ARG A 60 1.32 14.48 5.61
N VAL A 61 0.49 13.44 5.72
CA VAL A 61 -0.99 13.61 5.74
C VAL A 61 -1.46 14.39 6.97
N ARG A 62 -2.56 15.14 6.82
CA ARG A 62 -3.18 15.83 7.95
C ARG A 62 -4.18 14.92 8.64
N THR A 63 -4.02 14.71 9.94
CA THR A 63 -5.06 14.05 10.77
C THR A 63 -6.19 15.04 11.06
N ILE A 64 -7.45 14.60 10.95
CA ILE A 64 -8.64 15.39 11.29
C ILE A 64 -9.53 14.74 12.37
N SER A 65 -9.41 13.44 12.61
CA SER A 65 -10.05 12.73 13.71
C SER A 65 -9.22 11.53 14.16
N LYS A 66 -9.39 11.12 15.42
CA LYS A 66 -8.86 9.89 16.02
C LYS A 66 -9.92 9.31 16.96
N ASP A 67 -10.15 8.01 16.89
CA ASP A 67 -10.96 7.27 17.84
C ASP A 67 -10.09 6.19 18.51
N ALA A 68 -9.72 6.46 19.77
CA ALA A 68 -8.90 5.53 20.56
C ALA A 68 -9.68 4.30 21.07
N LYS A 69 -11.02 4.28 20.99
CA LYS A 69 -11.85 3.12 21.37
C LYS A 69 -11.94 2.11 20.23
N ASN A 70 -12.15 2.61 19.01
CA ASN A 70 -12.17 1.81 17.79
C ASN A 70 -10.78 1.63 17.17
N ASN A 71 -9.76 2.28 17.72
CA ASN A 71 -8.38 2.33 17.22
C ASN A 71 -8.30 2.77 15.74
N THR A 72 -9.08 3.79 15.37
CA THR A 72 -9.09 4.34 14.01
C THR A 72 -8.66 5.81 13.94
N ARG A 73 -8.24 6.25 12.75
CA ARG A 73 -7.88 7.64 12.46
C ARG A 73 -8.50 8.08 11.14
N THR A 74 -9.07 9.27 11.10
CA THR A 74 -9.44 9.93 9.83
C THR A 74 -8.34 10.93 9.43
N ILE A 75 -7.77 10.73 8.24
CA ILE A 75 -6.73 11.56 7.64
C ILE A 75 -7.22 12.18 6.33
N ILE A 76 -6.59 13.30 5.95
CA ILE A 76 -6.80 13.95 4.67
C ILE A 76 -5.47 14.32 4.00
N PHE A 77 -5.47 14.28 2.66
CA PHE A 77 -4.41 14.82 1.81
C PHE A 77 -5.03 15.55 0.61
N PRO A 78 -4.33 16.53 -0.01
CA PRO A 78 -4.90 17.33 -1.10
C PRO A 78 -5.38 16.44 -2.26
N TYR A 79 -6.60 16.67 -2.72
CA TYR A 79 -7.10 16.02 -3.93
C TYR A 79 -6.69 16.83 -5.15
N VAL A 80 -6.22 16.16 -6.19
CA VAL A 80 -5.84 16.75 -7.48
C VAL A 80 -6.77 16.20 -8.55
N GLU A 81 -7.49 17.09 -9.23
CA GLU A 81 -8.43 16.72 -10.28
C GLU A 81 -7.69 16.04 -11.46
N GLY A 82 -8.28 14.97 -11.99
CA GLY A 82 -7.68 14.14 -13.03
C GLY A 82 -6.52 13.23 -12.58
N LYS A 83 -5.95 13.40 -11.37
CA LYS A 83 -4.88 12.54 -10.87
C LYS A 83 -5.43 11.24 -10.28
N THR A 84 -5.21 10.13 -11.00
CA THR A 84 -5.77 8.78 -10.71
C THR A 84 -4.83 7.86 -9.94
N LEU A 85 -3.63 8.31 -9.60
CA LEU A 85 -2.60 7.59 -8.85
C LEU A 85 -1.88 8.59 -7.96
N TYR A 86 -1.70 8.27 -6.68
CA TYR A 86 -0.89 9.06 -5.74
C TYR A 86 0.21 8.18 -5.14
N ASP A 87 1.46 8.60 -5.27
CA ASP A 87 2.61 7.88 -4.71
C ASP A 87 2.74 8.19 -3.21
N ALA A 88 2.95 7.16 -2.39
CA ALA A 88 2.89 7.28 -0.93
C ALA A 88 3.91 6.39 -0.22
N ILE A 89 4.34 6.85 0.96
CA ILE A 89 5.25 6.12 1.86
C ILE A 89 4.57 5.98 3.21
N VAL A 90 4.36 4.73 3.63
CA VAL A 90 3.90 4.37 4.97
C VAL A 90 5.06 3.86 5.82
N LYS A 91 5.06 4.20 7.11
CA LYS A 91 5.96 3.61 8.11
C LYS A 91 5.11 2.97 9.21
N VAL A 92 5.44 1.72 9.52
CA VAL A 92 4.73 0.87 10.48
C VAL A 92 5.67 0.51 11.61
N HIS A 93 5.19 0.49 12.86
CA HIS A 93 5.94 -0.02 14.01
C HIS A 93 5.00 -0.75 14.98
N VAL A 94 5.21 -2.05 15.17
CA VAL A 94 4.36 -2.93 15.98
C VAL A 94 5.14 -3.42 17.20
N LYS A 95 4.93 -2.71 18.32
CA LYS A 95 5.66 -2.91 19.60
C LYS A 95 5.58 -4.31 20.18
N THR A 96 4.48 -5.03 19.92
CA THR A 96 4.23 -6.38 20.49
C THR A 96 5.10 -7.47 19.88
N ILE A 97 5.74 -7.22 18.74
CA ILE A 97 6.62 -8.15 18.02
C ILE A 97 7.95 -7.51 17.58
N ASP A 98 8.27 -6.32 18.12
CA ASP A 98 9.44 -5.48 17.77
C ASP A 98 9.71 -5.34 16.26
N TYR A 99 8.63 -5.08 15.50
CA TYR A 99 8.66 -4.99 14.05
C TYR A 99 8.57 -3.53 13.59
N ASP A 100 9.50 -3.14 12.70
CA ASP A 100 9.51 -1.85 12.01
C ASP A 100 9.47 -2.10 10.48
N GLY A 101 8.72 -1.29 9.74
CA GLY A 101 8.62 -1.38 8.29
C GLY A 101 8.44 -0.02 7.63
N GLN A 102 9.01 0.16 6.44
CA GLN A 102 8.76 1.31 5.58
C GLN A 102 8.47 0.81 4.16
N TYR A 103 7.31 1.18 3.62
CA TYR A 103 6.81 0.68 2.35
C TYR A 103 6.40 1.83 1.43
N HIS A 104 6.73 1.69 0.15
CA HIS A 104 6.14 2.50 -0.91
C HIS A 104 4.85 1.83 -1.38
N VAL A 105 3.79 2.61 -1.59
CA VAL A 105 2.46 2.16 -2.03
C VAL A 105 1.86 3.20 -2.97
N ARG A 106 0.86 2.81 -3.76
CA ARG A 106 0.22 3.67 -4.75
C ARG A 106 -1.28 3.72 -4.50
N ILE A 107 -1.82 4.89 -4.12
CA ILE A 107 -3.26 5.05 -3.93
C ILE A 107 -3.88 5.32 -5.31
N VAL A 108 -4.61 4.35 -5.87
CA VAL A 108 -5.07 4.37 -7.27
C VAL A 108 -6.58 4.30 -7.40
N ASP A 109 -7.13 5.02 -8.38
CA ASP A 109 -8.52 4.84 -8.82
C ASP A 109 -8.65 3.51 -9.56
N LYS A 110 -9.32 2.53 -8.93
CA LYS A 110 -9.45 1.17 -9.46
C LYS A 110 -10.18 1.11 -10.80
N GLU A 111 -11.10 2.03 -11.08
CA GLU A 111 -11.82 2.08 -12.35
C GLU A 111 -11.01 2.73 -13.46
N ALA A 112 -10.29 3.83 -13.17
CA ALA A 112 -9.43 4.46 -14.17
C ALA A 112 -8.21 3.59 -14.49
N PHE A 113 -7.62 2.94 -13.47
CA PHE A 113 -6.43 2.11 -13.63
C PHE A 113 -6.71 0.82 -14.42
N THR A 114 -7.86 0.17 -14.19
CA THR A 114 -8.25 -1.02 -14.96
C THR A 114 -8.49 -0.70 -16.43
N LYS A 115 -9.28 0.35 -16.74
CA LYS A 115 -9.50 0.84 -18.12
C LYS A 115 -8.17 1.09 -18.85
N ALA A 116 -7.27 1.85 -18.22
CA ALA A 116 -5.96 2.18 -18.78
C ALA A 116 -4.98 1.00 -18.95
N ASN A 117 -5.26 -0.18 -18.38
CA ASN A 117 -4.52 -1.42 -18.66
C ASN A 117 -5.22 -2.29 -19.72
N THR A 118 -6.55 -2.33 -19.76
CA THR A 118 -7.29 -2.99 -20.85
C THR A 118 -6.95 -2.36 -22.20
N ASP A 119 -6.88 -1.03 -22.28
CA ASP A 119 -6.49 -0.29 -23.49
C ASP A 119 -5.04 -0.59 -23.93
N LYS A 120 -4.17 -1.01 -23.00
CA LYS A 120 -2.80 -1.46 -23.32
C LYS A 120 -2.73 -2.91 -23.81
N SER A 121 -3.64 -3.79 -23.37
CA SER A 121 -3.75 -5.16 -23.90
C SER A 121 -4.20 -5.13 -25.36
N ASN A 122 -5.25 -4.35 -25.66
CA ASN A 122 -5.78 -4.15 -27.01
C ASN A 122 -4.77 -3.58 -28.01
N LYS A 123 -3.62 -3.05 -27.56
CA LYS A 123 -2.52 -2.58 -28.43
C LYS A 123 -1.36 -3.59 -28.58
N LYS A 124 -1.47 -4.78 -28.00
CA LYS A 124 -0.51 -5.90 -28.18
C LYS A 124 -1.11 -7.10 -28.91
N GLU A 125 -2.41 -7.35 -28.82
CA GLU A 125 -3.08 -8.54 -29.39
C GLU A 125 -3.25 -8.52 -30.92
N GLN A 126 -2.32 -7.91 -31.65
CA GLN A 126 -2.22 -7.99 -33.12
C GLN A 126 -0.81 -8.30 -33.64
N GLN A 127 0.06 -8.87 -32.80
CA GLN A 127 1.21 -9.65 -33.27
C GLN A 127 1.56 -10.81 -32.32
N ASP A 128 1.99 -11.92 -32.91
CA ASP A 128 2.25 -13.24 -32.33
C ASP A 128 1.05 -13.95 -31.66
N ASN A 129 0.59 -15.01 -32.32
CA ASN A 129 -0.32 -16.00 -31.77
C ASN A 129 0.05 -17.39 -32.32
N SER A 130 1.27 -17.87 -32.03
CA SER A 130 1.71 -19.22 -32.44
C SER A 130 2.79 -19.88 -31.56
N ALA A 131 2.46 -20.19 -30.30
CA ALA A 131 3.02 -21.35 -29.60
C ALA A 131 2.07 -21.86 -28.49
N LYS A 132 2.02 -23.18 -28.27
CA LYS A 132 1.11 -23.85 -27.32
C LYS A 132 1.90 -24.76 -26.38
N LYS A 133 1.38 -24.94 -25.15
CA LYS A 133 1.73 -25.91 -24.08
C LYS A 133 2.68 -25.41 -22.98
N GLU A 134 2.61 -25.89 -21.73
CA GLU A 134 1.54 -26.57 -20.93
C GLU A 134 2.00 -26.68 -19.45
N ALA A 135 1.10 -27.07 -18.53
CA ALA A 135 1.35 -27.64 -17.19
C ALA A 135 1.56 -26.72 -15.95
N THR A 136 0.45 -26.59 -15.19
CA THR A 136 0.33 -26.73 -13.70
C THR A 136 0.81 -25.62 -12.74
N PRO A 137 0.22 -25.53 -11.51
CA PRO A 137 0.27 -24.33 -10.66
C PRO A 137 1.27 -24.38 -9.50
N ALA A 138 1.60 -23.21 -8.95
CA ALA A 138 2.37 -23.05 -7.71
C ALA A 138 1.61 -22.20 -6.67
N THR A 139 1.22 -22.83 -5.56
CA THR A 139 0.71 -22.19 -4.33
C THR A 139 1.89 -21.85 -3.36
N PRO A 140 1.70 -21.08 -2.27
CA PRO A 140 2.67 -20.03 -1.93
C PRO A 140 3.89 -20.47 -1.12
N SER A 141 5.05 -19.91 -1.47
CA SER A 141 6.32 -20.09 -0.74
C SER A 141 6.31 -19.36 0.61
N LYS A 142 6.10 -20.12 1.69
CA LYS A 142 6.31 -19.67 3.08
C LYS A 142 7.78 -19.22 3.28
N PRO A 143 8.04 -18.03 3.87
CA PRO A 143 9.40 -17.63 4.21
C PRO A 143 10.00 -18.58 5.26
N THR A 144 11.17 -19.11 4.96
CA THR A 144 11.94 -20.01 5.83
C THR A 144 13.30 -19.35 6.11
N PRO A 145 13.76 -19.28 7.37
CA PRO A 145 14.93 -18.48 7.74
C PRO A 145 16.25 -19.10 7.25
N SER A 146 17.17 -18.27 6.76
CA SER A 146 18.51 -18.67 6.36
C SER A 146 19.41 -18.93 7.58
N PRO A 147 20.00 -20.13 7.75
CA PRO A 147 20.94 -20.42 8.83
C PRO A 147 22.38 -20.10 8.39
N VAL A 148 23.03 -19.11 9.02
CA VAL A 148 24.47 -18.88 8.84
C VAL A 148 25.27 -19.62 9.92
N GLU A 149 25.61 -20.85 9.55
CA GLU A 149 26.76 -21.66 9.97
C GLU A 149 27.59 -21.22 11.20
N LYS A 150 27.58 -22.05 12.25
CA LYS A 150 28.66 -22.08 13.25
C LYS A 150 29.73 -23.07 12.81
N ASN A 151 31.00 -22.65 12.79
CA ASN A 151 32.13 -23.57 12.78
C ASN A 151 33.16 -23.20 13.87
N HIS A 152 33.28 -24.06 14.89
CA HIS A 152 34.46 -24.18 15.75
C HIS A 152 35.58 -24.92 14.94
N LYS A 153 36.87 -25.10 15.31
CA LYS A 153 37.70 -25.09 16.54
C LYS A 153 39.17 -25.19 16.04
N THR A 154 40.30 -24.95 16.72
CA THR A 154 40.73 -24.56 18.08
C THR A 154 42.18 -24.05 17.99
N ARG A 155 42.63 -23.05 18.79
CA ARG A 155 43.92 -23.08 19.55
C ARG A 155 44.30 -21.74 20.23
N GLN A 156 44.86 -21.83 21.44
CA GLN A 156 45.79 -20.84 22.00
C GLN A 156 47.22 -21.14 21.52
N PRO A 157 48.20 -20.26 21.78
CA PRO A 157 49.04 -20.52 22.95
C PRO A 157 49.21 -19.30 23.88
N LYS A 158 49.71 -19.57 25.09
CA LYS A 158 50.18 -18.55 26.04
C LYS A 158 51.41 -17.80 25.48
N ARG A 159 51.58 -16.55 25.91
CA ARG A 159 52.80 -16.15 26.60
C ARG A 159 52.48 -15.17 27.72
#